data_AF-J8Q3B9-F1
#
_entry.id   AF-J8Q3B9-F1
#
_cell.length_a   1.000
_cell.length_b   1.000
_cell.length_c   1.000
_cell.angle_alpha   90.00
_cell.angle_beta   90.00
_cell.angle_gamma   90.00
#
_symmetry.space_group_name_H-M   'P 1'
#
loop_
_entity.id
_entity.type
_entity.pdbx_description
1 polymer ?
#
loop_
_entity_poly.entity_id
_entity_poly.type
_entity_poly.pdbx_seq_one_letter_code
_entity_poly.pdbx_strand_id
1 'polypeptide(L)'
;MQHVEHMRTAIRLARYALDHEETPVACIFVHTPTGQVMAYGMNDTNKSLTGVAHAEFMGIDQIKVMLGSRGVIDVFKDITLYVTVEPCIMCASALKQLGIGRVVFGCGNERFGGNGTVLSVNRDTCTLAPKSSGGKGYESIPGILRREAIMLLRYFYVRQNERAPNPRSKNDRVLDKSTFPPIEWSKYIDEESFVENFGDGYKAHYVDGTDIFNDKVDWDLIESHHDDIIHELDGQCKSFTLNVRKKPRT
;
A
#
# COMPACT_ATOMS: atom_id res chain seq x y z
N MET A 1 -10.59 -9.85 9.02
CA MET A 1 -9.60 -10.94 8.85
C MET A 1 -8.87 -10.83 7.51
N GLN A 2 -9.56 -10.72 6.36
CA GLN A 2 -8.92 -10.63 5.03
C GLN A 2 -7.94 -9.46 4.87
N HIS A 3 -8.25 -8.25 5.37
CA HIS A 3 -7.31 -7.12 5.26
C HIS A 3 -5.98 -7.37 5.95
N VAL A 4 -6.01 -8.02 7.13
CA VAL A 4 -4.81 -8.35 7.87
C VAL A 4 -3.98 -9.37 7.09
N GLU A 5 -4.60 -10.40 6.52
CA GLU A 5 -3.89 -11.43 5.72
C GLU A 5 -3.15 -10.83 4.53
N HIS A 6 -3.82 -10.02 3.70
CA HIS A 6 -3.17 -9.39 2.55
C HIS A 6 -2.14 -8.34 2.95
N MET A 7 -2.36 -7.61 4.06
CA MET A 7 -1.37 -6.68 4.58
C MET A 7 -0.14 -7.41 5.13
N ARG A 8 -0.29 -8.58 5.76
CA ARG A 8 0.87 -9.41 6.15
C ARG A 8 1.71 -9.75 4.93
N THR A 9 1.08 -10.12 3.80
CA THR A 9 1.78 -10.35 2.53
C THR A 9 2.52 -9.10 2.04
N ALA A 10 1.89 -7.92 2.11
CA ALA A 10 2.54 -6.66 1.76
C ALA A 10 3.75 -6.34 2.67
N ILE A 11 3.66 -6.63 3.98
CA ILE A 11 4.75 -6.46 4.94
C ILE A 11 5.91 -7.44 4.64
N ARG A 12 5.63 -8.70 4.30
CA ARG A 12 6.66 -9.67 3.86
C ARG A 12 7.41 -9.17 2.64
N LEU A 13 6.69 -8.66 1.64
CA LEU A 13 7.29 -8.07 0.43
C LEU A 13 8.07 -6.79 0.73
N ALA A 14 7.57 -5.93 1.61
CA ALA A 14 8.29 -4.74 2.06
C ALA A 14 9.58 -5.08 2.80
N ARG A 15 9.56 -6.18 3.58
CA ARG A 15 10.77 -6.68 4.22
C ARG A 15 11.78 -7.21 3.21
N TYR A 16 11.33 -7.95 2.20
CA TYR A 16 12.18 -8.34 1.08
C TYR A 16 12.80 -7.12 0.39
N ALA A 17 12.02 -6.07 0.11
CA ALA A 17 12.52 -4.83 -0.49
C ALA A 17 13.60 -4.17 0.39
N LEU A 18 13.37 -4.12 1.71
CA LEU A 18 14.36 -3.64 2.67
C LEU A 18 15.67 -4.42 2.54
N ASP A 19 15.62 -5.75 2.52
CA ASP A 19 16.81 -6.60 2.41
C ASP A 19 17.56 -6.43 1.09
N HIS A 20 16.88 -5.96 0.05
CA HIS A 20 17.44 -5.65 -1.27
C HIS A 20 17.77 -4.15 -1.44
N GLU A 21 18.01 -3.44 -0.33
CA GLU A 21 18.42 -2.03 -0.29
C GLU A 21 17.40 -1.04 -0.88
N GLU A 22 16.14 -1.44 -1.01
CA GLU A 22 15.04 -0.58 -1.44
C GLU A 22 14.23 -0.03 -0.26
N THR A 23 13.49 1.04 -0.52
CA THR A 23 12.55 1.59 0.48
C THR A 23 11.46 0.54 0.75
N PRO A 24 11.09 0.22 2.02
CA PRO A 24 10.11 -0.82 2.36
C PRO A 24 8.65 -0.37 2.12
N VAL A 25 8.40 0.24 0.97
CA VAL A 25 7.08 0.47 0.41
C VAL A 25 6.80 -0.67 -0.56
N ALA A 26 5.84 -1.52 -0.21
CA ALA A 26 5.41 -2.61 -1.06
C ALA A 26 3.89 -2.72 -1.05
N CYS A 27 3.33 -3.24 -2.13
CA CYS A 27 1.90 -3.37 -2.30
C CYS A 27 1.48 -4.68 -2.98
N ILE A 28 0.25 -5.09 -2.71
CA ILE A 28 -0.43 -6.27 -3.24
C ILE A 28 -1.75 -5.82 -3.86
N PHE A 29 -1.95 -6.13 -5.14
CA PHE A 29 -3.20 -5.89 -5.85
C PHE A 29 -4.06 -7.14 -5.75
N VAL A 30 -5.23 -7.01 -5.11
CA VAL A 30 -6.16 -8.13 -4.90
C VAL A 30 -7.43 -7.88 -5.69
N HIS A 31 -7.85 -8.86 -6.49
CA HIS A 31 -9.15 -8.84 -7.14
C HIS A 31 -10.25 -9.16 -6.12
N THR A 32 -10.89 -8.10 -5.63
CA THR A 32 -11.86 -8.09 -4.52
C THR A 32 -12.96 -9.14 -4.68
N PRO A 33 -13.60 -9.32 -5.87
CA PRO A 33 -14.65 -10.32 -6.03
C PRO A 33 -14.20 -11.77 -5.78
N THR A 34 -12.90 -12.06 -5.95
CA THR A 34 -12.34 -13.42 -5.79
C THR A 34 -11.43 -13.58 -4.58
N GLY A 35 -10.97 -12.48 -3.98
CA GLY A 35 -9.93 -12.48 -2.94
C GLY A 35 -8.53 -12.90 -3.44
N GLN A 36 -8.34 -13.06 -4.75
CA GLN A 36 -7.07 -13.52 -5.33
C GLN A 36 -6.09 -12.37 -5.56
N VAL A 37 -4.81 -12.62 -5.28
CA VAL A 37 -3.71 -11.73 -5.65
C VAL A 37 -3.51 -11.80 -7.16
N MET A 38 -3.48 -10.63 -7.82
CA MET A 38 -3.30 -10.52 -9.28
C MET A 38 -2.01 -9.81 -9.69
N ALA A 39 -1.44 -8.98 -8.80
CA ALA A 39 -0.16 -8.33 -9.01
C ALA A 39 0.43 -7.88 -7.67
N TYR A 40 1.70 -7.51 -7.69
CA TYR A 40 2.40 -6.95 -6.55
C TYR A 40 3.41 -5.89 -7.00
N GLY A 41 3.94 -5.12 -6.06
CA GLY A 41 4.98 -4.15 -6.38
C GLY A 41 5.78 -3.75 -5.16
N MET A 42 7.00 -3.29 -5.42
CA MET A 42 7.90 -2.68 -4.44
C MET A 42 8.51 -1.42 -5.04
N ASN A 43 9.05 -0.53 -4.19
CA ASN A 43 9.83 0.59 -4.69
C ASN A 43 11.00 0.09 -5.56
N ASP A 44 11.23 0.73 -6.71
CA ASP A 44 12.27 0.36 -7.68
C ASP A 44 13.01 1.60 -8.20
N THR A 45 13.08 2.65 -7.36
CA THR A 45 13.71 3.93 -7.72
C THR A 45 15.23 3.79 -7.86
N ASN A 46 15.87 2.90 -7.08
CA ASN A 46 17.30 2.65 -7.19
C ASN A 46 17.66 1.98 -8.52
N LYS A 47 16.85 1.02 -8.98
CA LYS A 47 17.09 0.30 -10.24
C LYS A 47 16.70 1.13 -11.46
N SER A 48 15.55 1.81 -11.41
CA SER A 48 15.06 2.61 -12.52
C SER A 48 15.81 3.93 -12.70
N LEU A 49 16.48 4.43 -11.66
CA LEU A 49 17.09 5.77 -11.60
C LEU A 49 16.08 6.89 -11.86
N THR A 50 14.81 6.64 -11.56
CA THR A 50 13.73 7.63 -11.67
C THR A 50 13.06 7.84 -10.32
N GLY A 51 12.58 9.05 -10.04
CA GLY A 51 11.81 9.34 -8.83
C GLY A 51 10.34 8.87 -8.88
N VAL A 52 9.95 8.07 -9.88
CA VAL A 52 8.53 7.72 -10.14
C VAL A 52 8.24 6.21 -10.07
N ALA A 53 9.27 5.35 -10.04
CA ALA A 53 9.11 3.91 -9.99
C ALA A 53 8.73 3.41 -8.58
N HIS A 54 7.53 3.80 -8.12
CA HIS A 54 6.97 3.36 -6.84
C HIS A 54 6.26 2.01 -6.96
N ALA A 55 6.01 1.39 -5.81
CA ALA A 55 5.38 0.08 -5.71
C ALA A 55 4.07 -0.03 -6.51
N GLU A 56 3.22 1.00 -6.45
CA GLU A 56 1.94 1.02 -7.15
C GLU A 56 2.12 1.01 -8.66
N PHE A 57 3.14 1.70 -9.19
CA PHE A 57 3.43 1.70 -10.63
C PHE A 57 3.95 0.34 -11.10
N MET A 58 4.80 -0.33 -10.32
CA MET A 58 5.25 -1.68 -10.65
C MET A 58 4.06 -2.66 -10.79
N GLY A 59 3.13 -2.64 -9.84
CA GLY A 59 1.94 -3.50 -9.92
C GLY A 59 0.98 -3.11 -11.06
N ILE A 60 0.80 -1.81 -11.33
CA ILE A 60 0.05 -1.33 -12.50
C ILE A 60 0.65 -1.89 -13.80
N ASP A 61 1.97 -1.86 -13.94
CA ASP A 61 2.66 -2.38 -15.13
C ASP A 61 2.50 -3.90 -15.25
N GLN A 62 2.55 -4.66 -14.15
CA GLN A 62 2.26 -6.10 -14.16
C GLN A 62 0.83 -6.39 -14.65
N ILE A 63 -0.18 -5.67 -14.14
CA ILE A 63 -1.58 -5.83 -14.56
C ILE A 63 -1.74 -5.48 -16.04
N LYS A 64 -1.05 -4.43 -16.50
CA LYS A 64 -1.05 -4.03 -17.91
C LYS A 64 -0.44 -5.08 -18.82
N VAL A 65 0.65 -5.74 -18.41
CA VAL A 65 1.25 -6.87 -19.14
C VAL A 65 0.27 -8.04 -19.18
N MET A 66 -0.42 -8.33 -18.08
CA MET A 66 -1.36 -9.45 -17.98
C MET A 66 -2.64 -9.27 -18.81
N LEU A 67 -3.26 -8.08 -18.76
CA LEU A 67 -4.62 -7.85 -19.29
C LEU A 67 -4.67 -6.86 -20.47
N GLY A 68 -3.55 -6.20 -20.78
CA GLY A 68 -3.49 -5.08 -21.73
C GLY A 68 -4.14 -3.79 -21.20
N SER A 69 -3.88 -2.67 -21.85
CA SER A 69 -4.33 -1.34 -21.39
C SER A 69 -5.83 -1.23 -21.17
N ARG A 70 -6.65 -1.90 -22.00
CA ARG A 70 -8.11 -1.89 -21.85
C ARG A 70 -8.56 -2.74 -20.66
N GLY A 71 -7.93 -3.89 -20.46
CA GLY A 71 -8.23 -4.77 -19.32
C GLY A 71 -7.93 -4.12 -17.98
N VAL A 72 -6.87 -3.30 -17.90
CA VAL A 72 -6.55 -2.48 -16.71
C VAL A 72 -7.74 -1.60 -16.30
N ILE A 73 -8.28 -0.81 -17.23
CA ILE A 73 -9.38 0.13 -16.95
C ILE A 73 -10.67 -0.61 -16.54
N ASP A 74 -10.91 -1.78 -17.14
CA ASP A 74 -12.11 -2.56 -16.86
C ASP A 74 -12.06 -3.24 -15.48
N VAL A 75 -10.88 -3.71 -15.05
CA VAL A 75 -10.71 -4.47 -13.79
C VAL A 75 -10.42 -3.58 -12.58
N PHE A 76 -9.89 -2.37 -12.76
CA PHE A 76 -9.32 -1.58 -11.65
C PHE A 76 -10.32 -1.28 -10.52
N LYS A 77 -11.59 -1.07 -10.86
CA LYS A 77 -12.69 -0.87 -9.89
C LYS A 77 -12.94 -2.07 -8.98
N ASP A 78 -12.54 -3.26 -9.43
CA ASP A 78 -12.70 -4.52 -8.71
C ASP A 78 -11.43 -4.84 -7.89
N ILE A 79 -10.44 -3.94 -7.85
CA ILE A 79 -9.20 -4.12 -7.10
C ILE A 79 -9.27 -3.42 -5.73
N THR A 80 -8.84 -4.17 -4.71
CA THR A 80 -8.38 -3.61 -3.44
C THR A 80 -6.85 -3.65 -3.40
N LEU A 81 -6.23 -2.48 -3.26
CA LEU A 81 -4.78 -2.34 -3.08
C LEU A 81 -4.45 -2.43 -1.59
N TYR A 82 -3.50 -3.29 -1.22
CA TYR A 82 -2.90 -3.32 0.11
C TYR A 82 -1.48 -2.77 0.03
N VAL A 83 -1.15 -1.71 0.76
CA VAL A 83 0.19 -1.08 0.70
C VAL A 83 0.72 -0.74 2.09
N THR A 84 2.00 -0.99 2.34
CA THR A 84 2.57 -0.79 3.70
C THR A 84 2.56 0.67 4.15
N VAL A 85 2.75 1.59 3.22
CA VAL A 85 2.75 3.04 3.46
C VAL A 85 1.70 3.70 2.58
N GLU A 86 0.97 4.68 3.12
CA GLU A 86 -0.01 5.47 2.37
C GLU A 86 0.54 5.91 0.98
N PRO A 87 -0.25 5.73 -0.09
CA PRO A 87 0.14 6.20 -1.42
C PRO A 87 0.52 7.68 -1.40
N CYS A 88 1.65 8.01 -2.04
CA CYS A 88 2.01 9.41 -2.19
C CYS A 88 1.01 10.12 -3.12
N ILE A 89 0.99 11.46 -3.14
CA ILE A 89 0.12 12.28 -4.00
C ILE A 89 0.11 11.79 -5.46
N MET A 90 1.28 11.45 -6.00
CA MET A 90 1.42 10.93 -7.37
C MET A 90 0.72 9.57 -7.54
N CYS A 91 1.01 8.60 -6.68
CA CYS A 91 0.41 7.27 -6.75
C CYS A 91 -1.10 7.35 -6.49
N ALA A 92 -1.53 8.14 -5.50
CA ALA A 92 -2.93 8.37 -5.20
C ALA A 92 -3.71 8.94 -6.39
N SER A 93 -3.11 9.88 -7.14
CA SER A 93 -3.69 10.43 -8.37
C SER A 93 -3.78 9.39 -9.48
N ALA A 94 -2.72 8.60 -9.70
CA ALA A 94 -2.70 7.54 -10.71
C ALA A 94 -3.79 6.49 -10.42
N LEU A 95 -3.88 6.03 -9.17
CA LEU A 95 -4.91 5.09 -8.73
C LEU A 95 -6.34 5.63 -8.94
N LYS A 96 -6.56 6.93 -8.68
CA LYS A 96 -7.86 7.57 -8.93
C LYS A 96 -8.22 7.60 -10.41
N GLN A 97 -7.27 8.00 -11.26
CA GLN A 97 -7.47 8.09 -12.70
C GLN A 97 -7.67 6.72 -13.37
N LEU A 98 -7.14 5.66 -12.79
CA LEU A 98 -7.41 4.28 -13.21
C LEU A 98 -8.73 3.73 -12.63
N GLY A 99 -9.30 4.40 -11.64
CA GLY A 99 -10.58 4.02 -11.02
C GLY A 99 -10.45 2.84 -10.08
N ILE A 100 -9.41 2.83 -9.22
CA ILE A 100 -9.23 1.78 -8.20
C ILE A 100 -10.48 1.64 -7.33
N GLY A 101 -10.82 0.41 -6.94
CA GLY A 101 -11.96 0.16 -6.04
C GLY A 101 -11.72 0.66 -4.62
N ARG A 102 -10.60 0.22 -4.01
CA ARG A 102 -10.25 0.55 -2.63
C ARG A 102 -8.75 0.55 -2.40
N VAL A 103 -8.29 1.37 -1.47
CA VAL A 103 -6.94 1.30 -0.90
C VAL A 103 -7.02 0.94 0.57
N VAL A 104 -6.14 0.05 1.01
CA VAL A 104 -5.92 -0.33 2.41
C VAL A 104 -4.44 -0.15 2.68
N PHE A 105 -4.08 0.58 3.73
CA PHE A 105 -2.68 0.85 4.03
C PHE A 105 -2.32 0.72 5.49
N GLY A 106 -1.03 0.51 5.74
CA GLY A 106 -0.48 0.41 7.09
C GLY A 106 -0.30 1.77 7.75
N CYS A 107 0.87 2.39 7.54
CA CYS A 107 1.18 3.69 8.15
C CYS A 107 0.97 4.86 7.18
N GLY A 108 0.68 6.04 7.72
CA GLY A 108 0.60 7.28 6.95
C GLY A 108 1.93 7.67 6.31
N ASN A 109 1.88 8.50 5.28
CA ASN A 109 3.05 9.05 4.61
C ASN A 109 3.21 10.53 4.99
N GLU A 110 4.01 10.78 6.04
CA GLU A 110 4.16 12.10 6.67
C GLU A 110 4.62 13.21 5.74
N ARG A 111 5.31 12.87 4.64
CA ARG A 111 5.88 13.88 3.72
C ARG A 111 5.07 14.05 2.46
N PHE A 112 4.46 12.98 1.96
CA PHE A 112 3.89 12.97 0.62
C PHE A 112 2.50 12.31 0.54
N GLY A 113 1.87 12.00 1.67
CA GLY A 113 0.60 11.25 1.72
C GLY A 113 -0.53 11.91 0.94
N GLY A 114 -1.07 11.15 -0.01
CA GLY A 114 -2.09 11.60 -0.95
C GLY A 114 -3.53 11.19 -0.58
N ASN A 115 -3.72 10.43 0.51
CA ASN A 115 -5.02 9.88 0.90
C ASN A 115 -5.51 10.40 2.27
N GLY A 116 -4.87 11.43 2.82
CA GLY A 116 -5.26 12.07 4.06
C GLY A 116 -4.13 12.83 4.76
N THR A 117 -2.89 12.33 4.75
CA THR A 117 -1.84 12.95 5.58
C THR A 117 -1.44 14.35 5.11
N VAL A 118 -1.23 14.55 3.81
CA VAL A 118 -0.88 15.86 3.24
C VAL A 118 -2.02 16.39 2.37
N LEU A 119 -2.49 15.57 1.43
CA LEU A 119 -3.66 15.85 0.59
C LEU A 119 -4.61 14.66 0.63
N SER A 120 -5.85 14.87 0.18
CA SER A 120 -6.83 13.80 -0.02
C SER A 120 -7.24 13.71 -1.49
N VAL A 121 -6.27 13.38 -2.35
CA VAL A 121 -6.44 13.21 -3.79
C VAL A 121 -7.54 12.20 -4.09
N ASN A 122 -7.61 11.13 -3.30
CA ASN A 122 -8.63 10.10 -3.39
C ASN A 122 -10.07 10.65 -3.38
N ARG A 123 -10.33 11.80 -2.75
CA ARG A 123 -11.64 12.47 -2.67
C ARG A 123 -11.67 13.90 -3.21
N ASP A 124 -10.60 14.36 -3.86
CA ASP A 124 -10.55 15.71 -4.46
C ASP A 124 -11.54 15.89 -5.63
N THR A 125 -11.67 17.12 -6.10
CA THR A 125 -12.51 17.47 -7.26
C THR A 125 -11.72 17.74 -8.54
N CYS A 126 -10.39 17.89 -8.47
CA CYS A 126 -9.56 18.25 -9.62
C CYS A 126 -8.93 17.04 -10.33
N THR A 127 -8.78 15.90 -9.63
CA THR A 127 -8.33 14.63 -10.21
C THR A 127 -9.57 13.82 -10.60
N LEU A 128 -9.77 13.61 -11.90
CA LEU A 128 -10.96 12.95 -12.42
C LEU A 128 -10.81 11.42 -12.40
N ALA A 129 -11.83 10.74 -11.89
CA ALA A 129 -11.96 9.29 -11.99
C ALA A 129 -12.74 8.90 -13.28
N PRO A 130 -12.49 7.72 -13.85
CA PRO A 130 -13.20 7.29 -15.04
C PRO A 130 -14.69 7.06 -14.75
N LYS A 131 -15.55 7.23 -15.76
CA LYS A 131 -17.00 6.99 -15.60
C LYS A 131 -17.33 5.56 -15.15
N SER A 132 -16.48 4.60 -15.46
CA SER A 132 -16.62 3.19 -15.06
C SER A 132 -16.56 2.97 -13.55
N SER A 133 -15.91 3.87 -12.78
CA SER A 133 -15.89 3.86 -11.32
C SER A 133 -16.98 4.76 -10.70
N GLY A 134 -18.00 5.13 -11.50
CA GLY A 134 -19.06 6.05 -11.07
C GLY A 134 -18.63 7.52 -11.01
N GLY A 135 -17.43 7.85 -11.52
CA GLY A 135 -16.88 9.21 -11.51
C GLY A 135 -16.57 9.75 -10.10
N LYS A 136 -16.55 8.87 -9.10
CA LYS A 136 -16.24 9.21 -7.71
C LYS A 136 -14.78 8.85 -7.38
N GLY A 137 -14.33 9.38 -6.25
CA GLY A 137 -13.11 8.95 -5.58
C GLY A 137 -13.14 7.51 -5.09
N TYR A 138 -12.15 7.14 -4.28
CA TYR A 138 -12.07 5.83 -3.65
C TYR A 138 -11.84 5.95 -2.14
N GLU A 139 -12.27 4.92 -1.43
CA GLU A 139 -12.03 4.76 0.01
C GLU A 139 -10.57 4.36 0.26
N SER A 140 -9.97 4.94 1.31
CA SER A 140 -8.62 4.62 1.74
C SER A 140 -8.60 4.30 3.24
N ILE A 141 -8.50 3.01 3.57
CA ILE A 141 -8.55 2.49 4.95
C ILE A 141 -7.13 2.51 5.55
N PRO A 142 -6.87 3.31 6.61
CA PRO A 142 -5.57 3.35 7.27
C PRO A 142 -5.43 2.28 8.37
N GLY A 143 -4.21 2.09 8.88
CA GLY A 143 -4.00 1.50 10.21
C GLY A 143 -3.79 -0.02 10.25
N ILE A 144 -3.86 -0.73 9.12
CA ILE A 144 -3.71 -2.19 9.11
C ILE A 144 -2.22 -2.57 9.24
N LEU A 145 -1.81 -3.20 10.34
CA LEU A 145 -0.38 -3.49 10.62
C LEU A 145 0.51 -2.23 10.54
N ARG A 146 -0.02 -1.11 11.06
CA ARG A 146 0.63 0.20 11.03
C ARG A 146 1.99 0.20 11.72
N ARG A 147 2.11 -0.49 12.86
CA ARG A 147 3.35 -0.50 13.64
C ARG A 147 4.46 -1.26 12.92
N GLU A 148 4.14 -2.36 12.27
CA GLU A 148 5.06 -3.13 11.43
C GLU A 148 5.60 -2.27 10.28
N ALA A 149 4.72 -1.55 9.58
CA ALA A 149 5.12 -0.64 8.51
C ALA A 149 6.03 0.50 9.01
N ILE A 150 5.70 1.11 10.15
CA ILE A 150 6.55 2.14 10.79
C ILE A 150 7.93 1.56 11.14
N MET A 151 7.97 0.35 11.72
CA MET A 151 9.23 -0.29 12.11
C MET A 151 10.11 -0.60 10.91
N LEU A 152 9.55 -1.08 9.79
CA LEU A 152 10.32 -1.28 8.55
C LEU A 152 10.92 0.04 8.04
N LEU A 153 10.14 1.14 8.03
CA LEU A 153 10.67 2.46 7.67
C LEU A 153 11.80 2.92 8.61
N ARG A 154 11.65 2.69 9.92
CA ARG A 154 12.70 3.00 10.90
C ARG A 154 13.98 2.20 10.63
N TYR A 155 13.86 0.90 10.32
CA TYR A 155 15.01 0.08 9.91
C TYR A 155 15.69 0.67 8.66
N PHE A 156 14.92 1.07 7.65
CA PHE A 156 15.45 1.72 6.45
C PHE A 156 16.19 3.03 6.76
N TYR A 157 15.65 3.88 7.64
CA TYR A 157 16.27 5.17 7.95
C TYR A 157 17.50 5.08 8.85
N VAL A 158 17.63 4.03 9.65
CA VAL A 158 18.83 3.76 10.45
C VAL A 158 19.93 3.15 9.58
N ARG A 159 19.60 2.38 8.53
CA ARG A 159 20.59 1.92 7.55
C ARG A 159 21.35 3.12 6.94
N GLN A 160 22.66 2.94 6.83
CA GLN A 160 23.54 3.89 6.17
C GLN A 160 23.36 3.72 4.67
N ASN A 161 23.13 4.82 3.95
CA ASN A 161 23.12 4.76 2.49
C ASN A 161 24.58 4.84 2.00
N GLU A 162 25.20 3.68 1.80
CA GLU A 162 26.58 3.59 1.31
C GLU A 162 26.74 4.10 -0.13
N ARG A 163 25.65 4.21 -0.89
CA ARG A 163 25.64 4.70 -2.28
C ARG A 163 25.50 6.23 -2.40
N ALA A 164 25.30 6.94 -1.30
CA ALA A 164 25.22 8.40 -1.33
C ALA A 164 26.61 9.00 -1.69
N PRO A 165 26.70 10.04 -2.55
CA PRO A 165 27.98 10.64 -2.94
C PRO A 165 28.84 11.11 -1.75
N ASN A 166 28.17 11.55 -0.68
CA ASN A 166 28.77 11.85 0.61
C ASN A 166 27.96 11.14 1.71
N PRO A 167 28.33 9.90 2.11
CA PRO A 167 27.62 9.17 3.13
C PRO A 167 27.71 9.94 4.47
N ARG A 168 26.57 10.42 4.97
CA ARG A 168 26.51 10.96 6.32
C ARG A 168 26.49 9.79 7.30
N SER A 169 27.47 9.74 8.21
CA SER A 169 27.41 8.82 9.36
C SER A 169 26.11 9.03 10.12
N LYS A 170 25.41 7.94 10.42
CA LYS A 170 24.16 7.94 11.21
C LYS A 170 24.35 7.20 12.54
N ASN A 171 25.60 7.03 13.01
CA ASN A 171 25.94 6.19 14.16
C ASN A 171 25.21 6.58 15.46
N ASP A 172 24.76 7.84 15.58
CA ASP A 172 24.04 8.32 16.77
C ASP A 172 22.51 8.08 16.73
N ARG A 173 21.96 7.55 15.62
CA ARG A 173 20.52 7.29 15.53
C ARG A 173 20.15 6.01 16.27
N VAL A 174 19.67 6.16 17.49
CA VAL A 174 19.05 5.08 18.26
C VAL A 174 17.72 4.69 17.60
N LEU A 175 17.58 3.42 17.26
CA LEU A 175 16.33 2.87 16.75
C LEU A 175 15.30 2.79 17.88
N ASP A 176 14.24 3.60 17.78
CA ASP A 176 13.10 3.50 18.67
C ASP A 176 12.19 2.32 18.28
N LYS A 177 12.03 1.36 19.21
CA LYS A 177 11.18 0.18 19.05
C LYS A 177 9.90 0.23 19.91
N SER A 178 9.69 1.27 20.72
CA SER A 178 8.65 1.29 21.75
C SER A 178 7.61 2.39 21.57
N THR A 179 7.98 3.55 21.00
CA THR A 179 7.02 4.64 20.82
C THR A 179 6.48 4.66 19.40
N PHE A 180 5.18 4.94 19.26
CA PHE A 180 4.53 5.14 17.96
C PHE A 180 3.70 6.43 18.06
N PRO A 181 3.74 7.31 17.05
CA PRO A 181 2.94 8.53 17.07
C PRO A 181 1.45 8.18 17.15
N PRO A 182 0.59 9.06 17.68
CA PRO A 182 -0.86 8.88 17.59
C PRO A 182 -1.29 8.88 16.11
N ILE A 183 -2.39 8.21 15.81
CA ILE A 183 -3.03 8.23 14.49
C ILE A 183 -4.22 9.18 14.49
N GLU A 184 -4.16 10.21 13.65
CA GLU A 184 -5.29 11.12 13.44
C GLU A 184 -6.26 10.51 12.42
N TRP A 185 -7.11 9.58 12.86
CA TRP A 185 -8.04 8.82 11.99
C TRP A 185 -8.91 9.71 11.08
N SER A 186 -9.38 10.83 11.61
CA SER A 186 -10.24 11.80 10.92
C SER A 186 -9.59 12.43 9.67
N LYS A 187 -8.26 12.34 9.52
CA LYS A 187 -7.58 12.75 8.28
C LYS A 187 -7.93 11.84 7.10
N TYR A 188 -8.23 10.56 7.35
CA TYR A 188 -8.38 9.55 6.29
C TYR A 188 -9.83 9.17 6.06
N ILE A 189 -10.59 8.94 7.14
CA ILE A 189 -11.96 8.44 7.11
C ILE A 189 -12.80 9.13 8.18
N ASP A 190 -14.09 9.30 7.92
CA ASP A 190 -15.05 9.78 8.92
C ASP A 190 -15.43 8.67 9.92
N GLU A 191 -16.09 9.06 11.00
CA GLU A 191 -16.45 8.16 12.10
C GLU A 191 -17.45 7.07 11.67
N GLU A 192 -18.40 7.41 10.80
CA GLU A 192 -19.38 6.47 10.26
C GLU A 192 -18.67 5.37 9.45
N SER A 193 -17.83 5.78 8.51
CA SER A 193 -16.99 4.88 7.70
C SER A 193 -16.02 4.07 8.57
N PHE A 194 -15.47 4.65 9.64
CA PHE A 194 -14.63 3.92 10.59
C PHE A 194 -15.42 2.79 11.27
N VAL A 195 -16.62 3.08 11.77
CA VAL A 195 -17.49 2.08 12.41
C VAL A 195 -17.94 1.02 11.42
N GLU A 196 -18.23 1.38 10.17
CA GLU A 196 -18.55 0.41 9.10
C GLU A 196 -17.38 -0.55 8.82
N ASN A 197 -16.15 -0.04 8.79
CA ASN A 197 -14.97 -0.84 8.46
C ASN A 197 -14.47 -1.71 9.62
N PHE A 198 -14.54 -1.22 10.85
CA PHE A 198 -13.93 -1.89 12.01
C PHE A 198 -14.95 -2.42 13.03
N GLY A 199 -16.13 -1.81 13.09
CA GLY A 199 -17.18 -2.11 14.06
C GLY A 199 -17.21 -1.15 15.24
N ASP A 200 -18.40 -0.98 15.82
CA ASP A 200 -18.66 -0.02 16.91
C ASP A 200 -17.79 -0.27 18.15
N GLY A 201 -17.40 -1.52 18.41
CA GLY A 201 -16.51 -1.89 19.51
C GLY A 201 -15.12 -1.24 19.46
N TYR A 202 -14.68 -0.76 18.29
CA TYR A 202 -13.39 -0.07 18.13
C TYR A 202 -13.51 1.45 18.11
N LYS A 203 -14.71 2.01 18.26
CA LYS A 203 -14.98 3.45 18.12
C LYS A 203 -14.12 4.32 19.06
N ALA A 204 -13.79 3.84 20.25
CA ALA A 204 -12.90 4.56 21.16
C ALA A 204 -11.53 4.89 20.53
N HIS A 205 -10.97 3.98 19.72
CA HIS A 205 -9.69 4.19 19.05
C HIS A 205 -9.70 5.35 18.04
N TYR A 206 -10.86 5.61 17.41
CA TYR A 206 -11.03 6.74 16.49
C TYR A 206 -10.84 8.08 17.22
N VAL A 207 -11.44 8.20 18.41
CA VAL A 207 -11.38 9.40 19.25
C VAL A 207 -10.03 9.54 19.94
N ASP A 208 -9.51 8.44 20.50
CA ASP A 208 -8.27 8.44 21.28
C ASP A 208 -7.01 8.49 20.40
N GLY A 209 -7.16 8.28 19.09
CA GLY A 209 -6.05 8.30 18.13
C GLY A 209 -5.07 7.14 18.32
N THR A 210 -5.59 5.96 18.67
CA THR A 210 -4.80 4.75 18.95
C THR A 210 -4.94 3.70 17.85
N ASP A 211 -3.97 2.79 17.77
CA ASP A 211 -4.02 1.66 16.84
C ASP A 211 -5.13 0.67 17.23
N ILE A 212 -5.79 0.08 16.24
CA ILE A 212 -6.90 -0.88 16.44
C ILE A 212 -6.45 -2.35 16.39
N PHE A 213 -5.26 -2.63 15.86
CA PHE A 213 -4.70 -3.98 15.74
C PHE A 213 -3.47 -4.12 16.62
N ASN A 214 -3.53 -5.10 17.53
CA ASN A 214 -2.44 -5.64 18.34
C ASN A 214 -1.58 -4.60 19.08
N ASP A 215 -1.63 -4.63 20.41
CA ASP A 215 -0.79 -3.76 21.24
C ASP A 215 0.72 -4.05 21.11
N LYS A 216 1.10 -5.10 20.38
CA LYS A 216 2.48 -5.53 20.16
C LYS A 216 2.79 -5.61 18.67
N VAL A 217 4.02 -5.23 18.34
CA VAL A 217 4.59 -5.45 17.01
C VAL A 217 4.81 -6.94 16.78
N ASP A 218 4.43 -7.44 15.62
CA ASP A 218 4.82 -8.77 15.14
C ASP A 218 6.29 -8.75 14.67
N TRP A 219 7.21 -8.97 15.62
CA TRP A 219 8.65 -8.93 15.38
C TRP A 219 9.11 -10.00 14.40
N ASP A 220 8.57 -11.22 14.50
CA ASP A 220 8.92 -12.33 13.63
C ASP A 220 8.61 -11.98 12.16
N LEU A 221 7.49 -11.31 11.90
CA LEU A 221 7.10 -10.86 10.56
C LEU A 221 8.09 -9.85 9.95
N ILE A 222 8.63 -8.92 10.74
CA ILE A 222 9.47 -7.81 10.23
C ILE A 222 10.98 -8.04 10.40
N GLU A 223 11.41 -8.98 11.24
CA GLU A 223 12.81 -9.32 11.46
C GLU A 223 13.26 -10.55 10.66
N SER A 224 12.35 -11.47 10.31
CA SER A 224 12.65 -12.61 9.44
C SER A 224 12.86 -12.17 7.99
N HIS A 225 13.78 -12.85 7.29
CA HIS A 225 13.92 -12.75 5.83
C HIS A 225 12.75 -13.46 5.13
N HIS A 226 12.37 -12.98 3.96
CA HIS A 226 11.27 -13.52 3.16
C HIS A 226 11.71 -13.78 1.72
N ASP A 227 12.82 -14.48 1.53
CA ASP A 227 13.46 -14.62 0.21
C ASP A 227 12.59 -15.33 -0.84
N ASP A 228 11.69 -16.22 -0.40
CA ASP A 228 10.76 -16.96 -1.26
C ASP A 228 9.51 -16.15 -1.67
N ILE A 229 9.31 -14.93 -1.13
CA ILE A 229 8.05 -14.16 -1.33
C ILE A 229 7.77 -13.86 -2.79
N ILE A 230 8.81 -13.63 -3.59
CA ILE A 230 8.67 -13.36 -5.03
C ILE A 230 8.15 -14.60 -5.75
N HIS A 231 8.70 -15.77 -5.44
CA HIS A 231 8.27 -17.04 -6.03
C HIS A 231 6.81 -17.37 -5.64
N GLU A 232 6.44 -17.14 -4.38
CA GLU A 232 5.06 -17.32 -3.91
C GLU A 232 4.08 -16.40 -4.66
N LEU A 233 4.40 -15.11 -4.77
CA LEU A 233 3.55 -14.13 -5.43
C LEU A 233 3.44 -14.36 -6.94
N ASP A 234 4.53 -14.76 -7.60
CA ASP A 234 4.52 -15.17 -8.99
C ASP A 234 3.60 -16.38 -9.21
N GLY A 235 3.63 -17.35 -8.31
CA GLY A 235 2.72 -18.51 -8.32
C GLY A 235 1.26 -18.09 -8.21
N GLN A 236 0.94 -17.18 -7.28
CA GLN A 236 -0.42 -16.65 -7.11
C GLN A 236 -0.88 -15.86 -8.34
N CYS A 237 -0.05 -14.96 -8.85
CA CYS A 237 -0.39 -14.13 -10.02
C CYS A 237 -0.60 -14.97 -11.29
N LYS A 238 0.20 -16.05 -11.48
CA LYS A 238 0.00 -16.99 -12.60
C LYS A 238 -1.28 -17.81 -12.47
N SER A 239 -1.72 -18.09 -11.23
CA SER A 239 -2.98 -18.81 -10.98
C SER A 239 -4.22 -17.93 -11.17
N PHE A 240 -4.06 -16.60 -11.13
CA PHE A 240 -5.15 -15.67 -11.38
C PHE A 240 -5.59 -15.72 -12.84
N THR A 241 -6.87 -15.99 -13.06
CA THR A 241 -7.47 -15.99 -14.39
C THR A 241 -8.71 -15.09 -14.38
N LEU A 242 -8.65 -14.01 -15.15
CA LEU A 242 -9.82 -13.16 -15.36
C LEU A 242 -10.58 -13.64 -16.60
N ASN A 243 -11.83 -14.10 -16.42
CA ASN A 243 -12.74 -14.40 -17.53
C ASN A 243 -13.21 -13.09 -18.19
N VAL A 244 -12.32 -12.42 -18.91
CA VAL A 244 -12.65 -11.20 -19.66
C VAL A 244 -13.54 -11.62 -20.83
N ARG A 245 -14.84 -11.32 -20.75
CA ARG A 245 -15.72 -11.38 -21.93
C ARG A 245 -15.14 -10.45 -22.99
N LYS A 246 -14.43 -11.01 -23.99
CA LYS A 246 -14.02 -10.27 -25.18
C LYS A 246 -15.30 -9.74 -25.83
N LYS A 247 -15.61 -8.45 -25.64
CA LYS A 247 -16.60 -7.79 -26.51
C LYS A 247 -16.09 -7.94 -27.95
N PRO A 248 -16.94 -8.35 -28.91
CA PRO A 248 -16.53 -8.41 -30.30
C PRO A 248 -15.96 -7.07 -30.70
N ARG A 249 -14.82 -7.06 -31.39
CA ARG A 249 -14.36 -5.84 -32.09
C ARG A 249 -15.43 -5.54 -33.14
N THR A 250 -16.23 -4.51 -32.90
CA THR A 250 -17.06 -3.84 -33.91
C THR A 250 -16.17 -2.91 -34.73
#